data_AF-A0A6P2AYZ7-F1
#
_entry.id   AF-A0A6P2AYZ7-F1
#
_cell.length_a   1.000
_cell.length_b   1.000
_cell.length_c   1.000
_cell.angle_alpha   90.00
_cell.angle_beta   90.00
_cell.angle_gamma   90.00
#
_symmetry.space_group_name_H-M   'P 1'
#
loop_
_entity.id
_entity.type
_entity.pdbx_description
1 polymer ?
#
loop_
_entity_poly.entity_id
_entity_poly.type
_entity_poly.pdbx_seq_one_letter_code
_entity_poly.pdbx_strand_id
1 'polypeptide(L)'
;MSLALGRLRWATVFACWLIGLALATQITVWALAHYTDMRFEVVENGAEAPLVVQAESKRQQRIHSVRESELGLTVDSTELKDEDAGEGPAQVPSRADHRLGVVFNLAAGIGRAAMLAVLPVIALGVLLGVVAQTSGIERAATAFLLMLVVSGLVLPLGEVIGLPWPDGALTSYATLTTALDQPESAAIALPTYVQFLLLPLTAIVGVMIVAVRFTSGLEASLPSRESMRLDPNLEREASNMSPTSLHGGRAGSVLQSTLGQFDNEDENGPSAREVSRGEAPKRLI
;
A
#
# COMPACT_ATOMS: atom_id res chain seq x y z
N MET A 1 7.23 -13.02 19.22
CA MET A 1 7.16 -13.10 17.73
C MET A 1 5.74 -13.00 17.19
N SER A 2 4.74 -13.66 17.80
CA SER A 2 3.33 -13.65 17.36
C SER A 2 2.69 -12.26 17.24
N LEU A 3 2.98 -11.34 18.16
CA LEU A 3 2.37 -10.00 18.18
C LEU A 3 2.89 -9.10 17.03
N ALA A 4 4.18 -9.19 16.69
CA ALA A 4 4.77 -8.45 15.58
C ALA A 4 4.21 -8.91 14.23
N LEU A 5 4.05 -10.23 14.04
CA LEU A 5 3.47 -10.79 12.82
C LEU A 5 1.98 -10.42 12.68
N GLY A 6 1.23 -10.41 13.79
CA GLY A 6 -0.15 -9.94 13.81
C GLY A 6 -0.29 -8.47 13.41
N ARG A 7 0.61 -7.60 13.89
CA ARG A 7 0.65 -6.18 13.49
C ARG A 7 1.01 -6.01 12.02
N LEU A 8 1.96 -6.80 11.51
CA LEU A 8 2.33 -6.80 10.09
C LEU A 8 1.13 -7.19 9.22
N ARG A 9 0.45 -8.29 9.57
CA ARG A 9 -0.76 -8.75 8.87
C ARG A 9 -1.82 -7.67 8.82
N TRP A 10 -2.12 -7.07 9.97
CA TRP A 10 -3.14 -6.02 10.06
C TRP A 10 -2.74 -4.76 9.27
N ALA A 11 -1.48 -4.34 9.35
CA ALA A 11 -0.97 -3.20 8.59
C ALA A 11 -1.08 -3.43 7.07
N THR A 12 -0.72 -4.62 6.57
CA THR A 12 -0.86 -4.95 5.15
C THR A 12 -2.32 -4.95 4.72
N VAL A 13 -3.21 -5.60 5.47
CA VAL A 13 -4.65 -5.63 5.15
C VAL A 13 -5.25 -4.23 5.17
N PHE A 14 -4.90 -3.42 6.17
CA PHE A 14 -5.35 -2.04 6.28
C PHE A 14 -4.88 -1.18 5.10
N ALA A 15 -3.61 -1.29 4.71
CA ALA A 15 -3.08 -0.57 3.56
C ALA A 15 -3.74 -1.02 2.24
N CYS A 16 -3.95 -2.32 2.05
CA CYS A 16 -4.70 -2.86 0.92
C CYS A 16 -6.14 -2.30 0.88
N TRP A 17 -6.80 -2.18 2.04
CA TRP A 17 -8.11 -1.54 2.15
C TRP A 17 -8.09 -0.06 1.76
N LEU A 18 -7.10 0.70 2.21
CA LEU A 18 -6.95 2.11 1.81
C LEU A 18 -6.77 2.28 0.30
N ILE A 19 -5.96 1.42 -0.32
CA ILE A 19 -5.76 1.42 -1.78
C ILE A 19 -7.08 1.08 -2.49
N GLY A 20 -7.79 0.06 -2.03
CA GLY A 20 -9.08 -0.34 -2.58
C GLY A 20 -10.13 0.78 -2.47
N LEU A 21 -10.21 1.46 -1.32
CA LEU A 21 -11.12 2.59 -1.11
C LEU A 21 -10.76 3.80 -1.98
N ALA A 22 -9.47 4.10 -2.14
CA ALA A 22 -9.00 5.17 -3.02
C ALA A 22 -9.41 4.92 -4.47
N LEU A 23 -9.17 3.71 -4.98
CA LEU A 23 -9.55 3.30 -6.35
C LEU A 23 -11.07 3.30 -6.53
N ALA A 24 -11.83 2.78 -5.57
CA ALA A 24 -13.28 2.81 -5.61
C ALA A 24 -13.83 4.25 -5.65
N THR A 25 -13.23 5.15 -4.86
CA THR A 25 -13.59 6.58 -4.88
C THR A 25 -13.34 7.19 -6.26
N GLN A 26 -12.22 6.88 -6.90
CA GLN A 26 -11.94 7.37 -8.25
C GLN A 26 -12.95 6.85 -9.28
N ILE A 27 -13.30 5.55 -9.24
CA ILE A 27 -14.35 4.99 -10.10
C ILE A 27 -15.68 5.72 -9.87
N THR A 28 -16.06 5.98 -8.62
CA THR A 28 -17.32 6.68 -8.32
C THR A 28 -17.33 8.12 -8.81
N VAL A 29 -16.22 8.86 -8.66
CA VAL A 29 -16.10 10.24 -9.16
C VAL A 29 -16.10 10.26 -10.68
N TRP A 30 -15.41 9.32 -11.33
CA TRP A 30 -15.47 9.16 -12.78
C TRP A 30 -16.89 8.86 -13.27
N ALA A 31 -17.60 7.93 -12.63
CA ALA A 31 -18.97 7.60 -12.99
C ALA A 31 -19.92 8.80 -12.78
N LEU A 32 -19.75 9.57 -11.70
CA LEU A 32 -20.48 10.81 -11.49
C LEU A 32 -20.14 11.82 -12.59
N ALA A 33 -18.87 12.14 -12.81
CA ALA A 33 -18.45 13.11 -13.82
C ALA A 33 -18.86 12.74 -15.26
N HIS A 34 -18.97 11.44 -15.56
CA HIS A 34 -19.34 10.94 -16.88
C HIS A 34 -20.86 10.89 -17.10
N TYR A 35 -21.64 10.50 -16.09
CA TYR A 35 -23.10 10.33 -16.24
C TYR A 35 -23.94 11.47 -15.67
N THR A 36 -23.36 12.33 -14.82
CA THR A 36 -24.05 13.49 -14.28
C THR A 36 -23.46 14.77 -14.85
N ASP A 37 -24.33 15.66 -15.34
CA ASP A 37 -23.95 16.98 -15.84
C ASP A 37 -23.62 17.96 -14.69
N MET A 38 -23.03 17.44 -13.61
CA MET A 38 -22.66 18.22 -12.42
C MET A 38 -21.44 19.11 -12.65
N ARG A 39 -20.72 18.92 -13.78
CA ARG A 39 -19.52 19.69 -14.11
C ARG A 39 -19.85 21.10 -14.60
N PHE A 40 -20.96 21.24 -15.31
CA PHE A 40 -21.34 22.50 -15.95
C PHE A 40 -22.61 23.05 -15.31
N GLU A 41 -22.54 24.30 -14.87
CA GLU A 41 -23.73 25.03 -14.48
C GLU A 41 -24.17 25.83 -15.71
N VAL A 42 -25.35 25.51 -16.24
CA VAL A 42 -25.94 26.30 -17.33
C VAL A 42 -26.35 27.62 -16.72
N VAL A 43 -25.58 28.67 -17.01
CA VAL A 43 -25.96 30.05 -16.66
C VAL A 43 -27.14 30.39 -17.58
N GLU A 44 -28.36 30.14 -17.10
CA GLU A 44 -29.55 30.71 -17.72
C GLU A 44 -29.35 32.22 -17.69
N ASN A 45 -29.16 32.82 -18.86
CA ASN A 45 -29.15 34.27 -19.03
C ASN A 45 -30.55 34.78 -18.67
N GLY A 46 -30.79 34.94 -17.36
CA GLY A 46 -31.93 35.68 -16.84
C GLY A 46 -31.92 37.05 -17.50
N ALA A 47 -33.05 37.38 -18.11
CA ALA A 47 -33.29 38.58 -18.90
C ALA A 47 -32.54 39.83 -18.40
N GLU A 48 -31.90 40.52 -19.34
CA GLU A 48 -31.47 41.93 -19.25
C GLU A 48 -30.59 42.32 -18.03
N ALA A 49 -29.40 41.72 -17.89
CA ALA A 49 -28.31 42.42 -17.20
C ALA A 49 -27.63 43.38 -18.19
N PRO A 50 -27.52 44.70 -17.89
CA PRO A 50 -27.00 45.67 -18.84
C PRO A 50 -25.55 45.36 -19.18
N LEU A 51 -25.24 45.46 -20.48
CA LEU A 51 -23.93 45.28 -21.08
C LEU A 51 -22.90 46.22 -20.42
N VAL A 52 -22.30 45.82 -19.30
CA VAL A 52 -21.14 46.50 -18.73
C VAL A 52 -19.94 46.03 -19.55
N VAL A 53 -19.58 46.83 -20.54
CA VAL A 53 -18.35 46.71 -21.32
C VAL A 53 -17.17 46.82 -20.35
N GLN A 54 -16.71 45.70 -19.81
CA GLN A 54 -15.43 45.61 -19.11
C GLN A 54 -14.29 45.61 -20.14
N ALA A 55 -14.04 46.77 -20.74
CA ALA A 55 -12.87 47.01 -21.59
C ALA A 55 -11.55 47.09 -20.80
N GLU A 56 -11.55 46.90 -19.47
CA GLU A 56 -10.43 47.30 -18.61
C GLU A 56 -9.68 46.15 -17.91
N SER A 57 -10.14 44.89 -18.01
CA SER A 57 -9.47 43.77 -17.33
C SER A 57 -8.24 43.20 -18.06
N LYS A 58 -8.06 43.50 -19.36
CA LYS A 58 -6.85 43.08 -20.11
C LYS A 58 -5.56 43.78 -19.67
N ARG A 59 -5.61 44.81 -18.82
CA ARG A 59 -4.40 45.55 -18.39
C ARG A 59 -3.80 45.05 -17.07
N GLN A 60 -4.58 44.39 -16.21
CA GLN A 60 -4.12 43.99 -14.87
C GLN A 60 -3.56 42.56 -14.79
N GLN A 61 -3.93 41.65 -15.70
CA GLN A 61 -3.34 40.30 -15.74
C GLN A 61 -1.91 40.25 -16.31
N ARG A 62 -1.44 41.30 -17.00
CA ARG A 62 -0.06 41.37 -17.52
C ARG A 62 1.01 41.64 -16.45
N ILE A 63 0.63 42.07 -15.25
CA ILE A 63 1.60 42.45 -14.21
C ILE A 63 1.90 41.29 -13.27
N HIS A 64 0.98 40.33 -13.10
CA HIS A 64 1.20 39.17 -12.22
C HIS A 64 1.82 37.94 -12.89
N SER A 65 1.92 37.89 -14.22
CA SER A 65 2.53 36.76 -14.94
C SER A 65 4.04 36.88 -15.17
N VAL A 66 4.72 37.90 -14.63
CA VAL A 66 6.15 38.13 -14.87
C VAL A 66 7.05 37.54 -13.77
N ARG A 67 6.51 36.96 -12.68
CA ARG A 67 7.35 36.51 -11.55
C ARG A 67 7.44 35.00 -11.30
N GLU A 68 6.80 34.14 -12.11
CA GLU A 68 6.90 32.68 -11.92
C GLU A 68 7.48 31.91 -13.11
N SER A 69 8.07 32.62 -14.09
CA SER A 69 8.75 31.97 -15.22
C SER A 69 10.27 31.92 -15.03
N GLU A 70 10.73 31.14 -14.04
CA GLU A 70 12.15 30.71 -13.95
C GLU A 70 12.37 29.19 -13.84
N LEU A 71 11.32 28.36 -13.93
CA LEU A 71 11.50 26.93 -14.23
C LEU A 71 10.83 26.59 -15.55
N GLY A 72 11.67 26.42 -16.57
CA GLY A 72 11.29 26.20 -17.95
C GLY A 72 10.34 25.01 -18.11
N LEU A 73 9.12 25.32 -18.54
CA LEU A 73 8.29 24.45 -19.34
C LEU A 73 7.78 25.30 -20.49
N THR A 74 8.31 25.05 -21.69
CA THR A 74 7.88 25.70 -22.93
C THR A 74 6.43 25.28 -23.22
N VAL A 75 5.48 26.11 -22.79
CA VAL A 75 4.08 26.02 -23.23
C VAL A 75 4.04 26.59 -24.64
N ASP A 76 4.10 25.68 -25.59
CA ASP A 76 3.86 25.94 -27.01
C ASP A 76 2.47 26.55 -27.14
N SER A 77 2.44 27.85 -27.45
CA SER A 77 1.22 28.62 -27.65
C SER A 77 0.72 28.31 -29.06
N THR A 78 0.10 27.13 -29.21
CA THR A 78 -0.52 26.73 -30.47
C THR A 78 -1.70 27.67 -30.74
N GLU A 79 -1.63 28.35 -31.88
CA GLU A 79 -2.63 29.26 -32.42
C GLU A 79 -4.02 28.63 -32.35
N LEU A 80 -4.90 29.26 -31.58
CA LEU A 80 -6.33 28.98 -31.59
C LEU A 80 -6.89 29.39 -32.95
N LYS A 81 -7.15 28.37 -33.76
CA LYS A 81 -8.00 28.44 -34.94
C LYS A 81 -9.42 28.73 -34.45
N ASP A 82 -9.83 29.99 -34.53
CA ASP A 82 -11.21 30.43 -34.38
C ASP A 82 -12.05 29.83 -35.54
N GLU A 83 -12.44 28.55 -35.40
CA GLU A 83 -13.54 27.99 -36.16
C GLU A 83 -14.83 28.34 -35.41
N ASP A 84 -15.75 28.98 -36.14
CA ASP A 84 -17.12 29.36 -35.79
C ASP A 84 -17.91 28.20 -35.17
N ALA A 85 -17.63 27.85 -33.92
CA ALA A 85 -18.46 27.02 -33.09
C ALA A 85 -19.62 27.91 -32.65
N GLY A 86 -20.80 27.69 -33.26
CA GLY A 86 -22.02 28.43 -32.94
C GLY A 86 -22.17 28.63 -31.44
N GLU A 87 -22.46 29.87 -31.03
CA GLU A 87 -22.59 30.34 -29.65
C GLU A 87 -23.50 29.42 -28.81
N GLY A 88 -22.91 28.35 -28.29
CA GLY A 88 -23.49 27.60 -27.19
C GLY A 88 -23.45 28.49 -25.94
N PRO A 89 -24.41 28.34 -25.01
CA PRO A 89 -24.39 29.06 -23.75
C PRO A 89 -23.02 28.85 -23.07
N ALA A 90 -22.38 29.93 -22.63
CA ALA A 90 -21.08 29.87 -21.98
C ALA A 90 -21.17 28.95 -20.75
N GLN A 91 -20.54 27.77 -20.84
CA GLN A 91 -20.48 26.82 -19.73
C GLN A 91 -19.39 27.25 -18.75
N VAL A 92 -19.77 27.47 -17.50
CA VAL A 92 -18.82 27.82 -16.44
C VAL A 92 -18.65 26.60 -15.53
N PRO A 93 -17.41 26.25 -15.12
CA PRO A 93 -17.17 25.15 -14.20
C PRO A 93 -17.93 25.37 -12.88
N SER A 94 -18.75 24.39 -12.51
CA SER A 94 -19.55 24.46 -11.28
C SER A 94 -18.68 24.34 -10.02
N ARG A 95 -19.19 24.85 -8.88
CA ARG A 95 -18.57 24.60 -7.56
C ARG A 95 -18.47 23.11 -7.22
N ALA A 96 -19.35 22.28 -7.79
CA ALA A 96 -19.32 20.84 -7.63
C ALA A 96 -18.06 20.22 -8.26
N ASP A 97 -17.65 20.69 -9.45
CA ASP A 97 -16.45 20.24 -10.15
C ASP A 97 -15.19 20.43 -9.29
N HIS A 98 -15.07 21.59 -8.65
CA HIS A 98 -13.95 21.85 -7.74
C HIS A 98 -13.90 20.87 -6.56
N ARG A 99 -15.06 20.55 -5.95
CA ARG A 99 -15.14 19.59 -4.85
C ARG A 99 -14.78 18.18 -5.29
N LEU A 100 -15.26 17.75 -6.46
CA LEU A 100 -14.91 16.46 -7.05
C LEU A 100 -13.40 16.37 -7.30
N GLY A 101 -12.80 17.44 -7.84
CA GLY A 101 -11.35 17.50 -8.06
C GLY A 101 -10.52 17.36 -6.78
N VAL A 102 -10.93 18.02 -5.68
CA VAL A 102 -10.25 17.89 -4.38
C VAL A 102 -10.36 16.46 -3.84
N VAL A 103 -11.56 15.86 -3.86
CA VAL A 103 -11.77 14.49 -3.38
C VAL A 103 -10.99 13.48 -4.22
N PHE A 104 -11.00 13.64 -5.54
CA PHE A 104 -10.32 12.75 -6.47
C PHE A 104 -8.80 12.78 -6.30
N ASN A 105 -8.21 13.98 -6.21
CA ASN A 105 -6.77 14.14 -6.02
C ASN A 105 -6.33 13.70 -4.62
N LEU A 106 -7.15 13.90 -3.59
CA LEU A 106 -6.89 13.40 -2.25
C LEU A 106 -6.92 11.86 -2.21
N ALA A 107 -7.91 11.23 -2.85
CA ALA A 107 -7.96 9.79 -3.00
C ALA A 107 -6.74 9.25 -3.75
N ALA A 108 -6.34 9.90 -4.85
CA ALA A 108 -5.13 9.56 -5.60
C ALA A 108 -3.87 9.63 -4.73
N GLY A 109 -3.72 10.72 -3.96
CA GLY A 109 -2.59 10.93 -3.06
C GLY A 109 -2.51 9.86 -1.97
N ILE A 110 -3.64 9.57 -1.30
CA ILE A 110 -3.71 8.52 -0.27
C ILE A 110 -3.40 7.14 -0.86
N GLY A 111 -3.98 6.82 -2.02
CA GLY A 111 -3.73 5.54 -2.69
C GLY A 111 -2.26 5.35 -3.05
N ARG A 112 -1.61 6.38 -3.62
CA ARG A 112 -0.18 6.35 -3.96
C ARG A 112 0.70 6.21 -2.72
N ALA A 113 0.42 6.98 -1.67
CA ALA A 113 1.16 6.90 -0.41
C ALA A 113 0.99 5.53 0.27
N ALA A 114 -0.22 4.97 0.30
CA ALA A 114 -0.49 3.65 0.83
C ALA A 114 0.23 2.56 0.02
N MET A 115 0.28 2.70 -1.31
CA MET A 115 1.01 1.78 -2.20
C MET A 115 2.52 1.78 -1.93
N LEU A 116 3.11 2.96 -1.76
CA LEU A 116 4.53 3.09 -1.41
C LEU A 116 4.83 2.55 -0.01
N ALA A 117 3.90 2.67 0.94
CA ALA A 117 4.07 2.17 2.31
C ALA A 117 3.93 0.64 2.40
N VAL A 118 3.00 0.03 1.66
CA VAL A 118 2.73 -1.41 1.77
C VAL A 118 3.80 -2.27 1.09
N LEU A 119 4.47 -1.74 0.06
CA LEU A 119 5.49 -2.44 -0.71
C LEU A 119 6.69 -2.90 0.16
N PRO A 120 7.34 -2.02 0.96
CA PRO A 120 8.39 -2.46 1.88
C PRO A 120 7.86 -3.33 3.02
N VAL A 121 6.60 -3.14 3.45
CA VAL A 121 5.97 -3.95 4.50
C VAL A 121 5.82 -5.41 4.05
N ILE A 122 5.33 -5.64 2.83
CA ILE A 122 5.22 -6.98 2.25
C ILE A 122 6.61 -7.57 2.01
N ALA A 123 7.55 -6.79 1.48
CA ALA A 123 8.93 -7.23 1.27
C ALA A 123 9.58 -7.71 2.58
N LEU A 124 9.41 -6.94 3.66
CA LEU A 124 9.90 -7.30 4.99
C LEU A 124 9.21 -8.56 5.52
N GLY A 125 7.91 -8.75 5.25
CA GLY A 125 7.19 -9.98 5.57
C GLY A 125 7.76 -11.21 4.85
N VAL A 126 8.11 -11.09 3.57
CA VAL A 126 8.76 -12.17 2.82
C VAL A 126 10.16 -12.45 3.37
N LEU A 127 10.97 -11.42 3.61
CA LEU A 127 12.33 -11.57 4.17
C LEU A 127 12.31 -12.27 5.53
N LEU A 128 11.40 -11.88 6.43
CA LEU A 128 11.22 -12.56 7.71
C LEU A 128 10.83 -14.04 7.53
N GLY A 129 9.98 -14.33 6.53
CA GLY A 129 9.64 -15.71 6.16
C GLY A 129 10.84 -16.52 5.67
N VAL A 130 11.74 -15.91 4.87
CA VAL A 130 12.97 -16.55 4.39
C VAL A 130 13.87 -16.92 5.56
N VAL A 131 14.13 -15.96 6.45
CA VAL A 131 15.04 -16.13 7.59
C VAL A 131 14.52 -17.18 8.56
N ALA A 132 13.20 -17.24 8.76
CA ALA A 132 12.58 -18.21 9.66
C ALA A 132 12.41 -19.62 9.05
N GLN A 133 12.76 -19.83 7.77
CA GLN A 133 12.58 -21.10 7.04
C GLN A 133 11.17 -21.70 7.17
N THR A 134 10.16 -20.83 7.24
CA THR A 134 8.79 -21.24 7.51
C THR A 134 8.11 -21.83 6.27
N SER A 135 7.30 -22.87 6.47
CA SER A 135 6.38 -23.37 5.45
C SER A 135 5.42 -22.26 5.02
N GLY A 136 5.14 -22.16 3.71
CA GLY A 136 4.22 -21.16 3.15
C GLY A 136 4.87 -19.89 2.60
N ILE A 137 6.21 -19.79 2.61
CA ILE A 137 6.93 -18.65 2.03
C ILE A 137 6.62 -18.41 0.55
N GLU A 138 6.36 -19.48 -0.22
CA GLU A 138 6.01 -19.40 -1.64
C GLU A 138 4.74 -18.56 -1.87
N ARG A 139 3.77 -18.63 -0.94
CA ARG A 139 2.54 -17.83 -1.02
C ARG A 139 2.81 -16.36 -0.72
N ALA A 140 3.69 -16.06 0.23
CA ALA A 140 4.09 -14.70 0.53
C ALA A 140 4.94 -14.09 -0.61
N ALA A 141 5.85 -14.87 -1.20
CA ALA A 141 6.67 -14.44 -2.34
C ALA A 141 5.81 -14.20 -3.59
N THR A 142 4.85 -15.08 -3.89
CA THR A 142 3.89 -14.86 -4.99
C THR A 142 3.00 -13.65 -4.73
N ALA A 143 2.57 -13.40 -3.49
CA ALA A 143 1.85 -12.18 -3.14
C ALA A 143 2.71 -10.91 -3.35
N PHE A 144 4.00 -10.97 -3.01
CA PHE A 144 4.93 -9.86 -3.27
C PHE A 144 5.11 -9.60 -4.76
N LEU A 145 5.33 -10.64 -5.58
CA LEU A 145 5.42 -10.51 -7.03
C LEU A 145 4.13 -9.93 -7.63
N LEU A 146 2.97 -10.40 -7.21
CA LEU A 146 1.68 -9.83 -7.62
C LEU A 146 1.55 -8.37 -7.19
N MET A 147 2.04 -8.01 -6.01
CA MET A 147 2.01 -6.62 -5.54
C MET A 147 2.89 -5.71 -6.38
N LEU A 148 4.03 -6.19 -6.88
CA LEU A 148 4.86 -5.43 -7.83
C LEU A 148 4.12 -5.17 -9.14
N VAL A 149 3.40 -6.17 -9.66
CA VAL A 149 2.57 -6.01 -10.87
C VAL A 149 1.46 -4.98 -10.62
N VAL A 150 0.74 -5.10 -9.51
CA VAL A 150 -0.30 -4.13 -9.13
C VAL A 150 0.31 -2.74 -8.93
N SER A 151 1.51 -2.64 -8.36
CA SER A 151 2.24 -1.37 -8.21
C SER A 151 2.57 -0.73 -9.55
N GLY A 152 2.96 -1.54 -10.54
CA GLY A 152 3.18 -1.08 -11.91
C GLY A 152 1.92 -0.55 -12.59
N LEU A 153 0.75 -1.10 -12.25
CA LEU A 153 -0.54 -0.63 -12.76
C LEU A 153 -1.02 0.64 -12.04
N VAL A 154 -0.79 0.74 -10.73
CA VAL A 154 -1.34 1.80 -9.87
C VAL A 154 -0.50 3.08 -9.88
N LEU A 155 0.83 2.95 -9.89
CA LEU A 155 1.75 4.09 -9.87
C LEU A 155 1.95 4.69 -11.27
N PRO A 156 2.29 5.99 -11.37
CA PRO A 156 2.59 6.67 -12.63
C PRO A 156 3.99 6.26 -13.14
N LEU A 157 4.17 4.98 -13.45
CA LEU A 157 5.40 4.44 -14.04
C LEU A 157 5.30 4.32 -15.56
N GLY A 158 4.15 4.67 -16.14
CA GLY A 158 3.88 4.46 -17.55
C GLY A 158 4.81 5.26 -18.45
N GLU A 159 5.17 6.48 -18.05
CA GLU A 159 6.14 7.31 -18.79
C GLU A 159 7.55 6.69 -18.81
N VAL A 160 7.95 6.04 -17.71
CA VAL A 160 9.29 5.44 -17.59
C VAL A 160 9.38 4.11 -18.34
N ILE A 161 8.30 3.34 -18.35
CA ILE A 161 8.27 1.97 -18.90
C ILE A 161 7.72 1.95 -20.34
N GLY A 162 7.08 3.03 -20.80
CA GLY A 162 6.40 3.10 -22.10
C GLY A 162 5.06 2.35 -22.11
N LEU A 163 4.33 2.34 -20.99
CA LEU A 163 2.98 1.78 -20.93
C LEU A 163 1.98 2.75 -21.57
N PRO A 164 0.87 2.25 -22.16
CA PRO A 164 -0.11 3.13 -22.80
C PRO A 164 -0.95 3.98 -21.82
N TRP A 165 -0.75 3.79 -20.51
CA TRP A 165 -1.35 4.59 -19.42
C TRP A 165 -0.23 5.30 -18.63
N PRO A 166 0.18 6.53 -18.98
CA PRO A 166 1.30 7.21 -18.34
C PRO A 166 1.08 7.43 -16.84
N ASP A 167 -0.14 7.83 -16.47
CA ASP A 167 -0.53 8.19 -15.10
C ASP A 167 -0.81 6.98 -14.17
N GLY A 168 -0.94 5.77 -14.72
CA GLY A 168 -1.42 4.60 -13.99
C GLY A 168 -2.90 4.68 -13.59
N ALA A 169 -3.31 3.82 -12.65
CA ALA A 169 -4.69 3.76 -12.13
C ALA A 169 -5.10 5.01 -11.37
N LEU A 170 -4.19 5.54 -10.55
CA LEU A 170 -4.44 6.70 -9.71
C LEU A 170 -4.09 7.96 -10.48
N THR A 171 -4.87 8.26 -11.51
CA THR A 171 -4.71 9.46 -12.35
C THR A 171 -5.17 10.74 -11.63
N SER A 172 -4.86 11.89 -12.24
CA SER A 172 -5.25 13.21 -11.74
C SER A 172 -6.65 13.59 -12.23
N TYR A 173 -7.34 14.47 -11.49
CA TYR A 173 -8.67 14.94 -11.93
C TYR A 173 -8.60 15.70 -13.26
N ALA A 174 -7.51 16.44 -13.49
CA ALA A 174 -7.31 17.18 -14.73
C ALA A 174 -7.25 16.26 -15.95
N THR A 175 -6.53 15.13 -15.85
CA THR A 175 -6.47 14.11 -16.92
C THR A 175 -7.85 13.50 -17.21
N LEU A 176 -8.65 13.31 -16.15
CA LEU A 176 -10.01 12.79 -16.29
C LEU A 176 -10.91 13.78 -17.05
N THR A 177 -10.89 15.06 -16.67
CA THR A 177 -11.71 16.08 -17.33
C THR A 177 -11.31 16.28 -18.78
N THR A 178 -10.00 16.31 -19.08
CA THR A 178 -9.53 16.45 -20.47
C THR A 178 -9.88 15.24 -21.33
N ALA A 179 -9.94 14.03 -20.76
CA ALA A 179 -10.39 12.84 -21.47
C ALA A 179 -11.90 12.84 -21.72
N LEU A 180 -12.70 13.41 -20.81
CA LEU A 180 -14.15 13.55 -20.96
C LEU A 180 -14.55 14.68 -21.92
N ASP A 181 -13.76 15.73 -22.01
CA ASP A 181 -14.05 16.90 -22.85
C ASP A 181 -13.69 16.64 -24.33
N GLN A 182 -13.01 15.53 -24.65
CA GLN A 182 -12.77 15.13 -26.03
C GLN A 182 -14.08 14.72 -26.70
N PRO A 183 -14.39 15.22 -27.91
CA PRO A 183 -15.63 14.89 -28.59
C PRO A 183 -15.75 13.38 -28.77
N GLU A 184 -16.89 12.81 -28.38
CA GLU A 184 -17.20 11.38 -28.47
C GLU A 184 -17.20 10.90 -29.94
N SER A 185 -16.03 10.73 -30.53
CA SER A 185 -15.92 9.81 -31.65
C SER A 185 -15.97 8.41 -31.06
N ALA A 186 -16.80 7.54 -31.63
CA ALA A 186 -17.01 6.17 -31.13
C ALA A 186 -15.70 5.35 -30.99
N ALA A 187 -14.63 5.75 -31.68
CA ALA A 187 -13.30 5.14 -31.57
C ALA A 187 -12.51 5.55 -30.31
N ILE A 188 -12.82 6.71 -29.71
CA ILE A 188 -12.09 7.29 -28.56
C ILE A 188 -12.71 6.84 -27.21
N ALA A 189 -13.94 6.32 -27.20
CA ALA A 189 -14.59 5.92 -25.96
C ALA A 189 -13.87 4.76 -25.24
N LEU A 190 -13.41 3.74 -25.99
CA LEU A 190 -12.82 2.52 -25.43
C LEU A 190 -11.58 2.76 -24.54
N PRO A 191 -10.55 3.54 -24.94
CA PRO A 191 -9.40 3.79 -24.08
C PRO A 191 -9.79 4.50 -22.77
N THR A 192 -10.77 5.39 -22.78
CA THR A 192 -11.28 6.07 -21.58
C THR A 192 -11.89 5.06 -20.59
N TYR A 193 -12.78 4.17 -21.05
CA TYR A 193 -13.33 3.12 -20.18
C TYR A 193 -12.24 2.17 -19.64
N VAL A 194 -11.26 1.81 -20.47
CA VAL A 194 -10.16 0.96 -20.05
C VAL A 194 -9.36 1.63 -18.93
N GLN A 195 -9.00 2.90 -19.11
CA GLN A 195 -8.15 3.65 -18.18
C GLN A 195 -8.86 3.99 -16.87
N PHE A 196 -10.11 4.47 -16.91
CA PHE A 196 -10.78 5.00 -15.71
C PHE A 196 -11.69 3.99 -15.01
N LEU A 197 -12.10 2.89 -15.67
CA LEU A 197 -12.96 1.87 -15.07
C LEU A 197 -12.25 0.53 -14.92
N LEU A 198 -11.80 -0.07 -16.03
CA LEU A 198 -11.25 -1.44 -15.99
C LEU A 198 -9.92 -1.50 -15.24
N LEU A 199 -9.03 -0.53 -15.45
CA LEU A 199 -7.71 -0.54 -14.83
C LEU A 199 -7.80 -0.39 -13.29
N PRO A 200 -8.55 0.57 -12.70
CA PRO A 200 -8.80 0.61 -11.26
C PRO A 200 -9.50 -0.64 -10.71
N LEU A 201 -10.47 -1.20 -11.45
CA LEU A 201 -11.16 -2.43 -11.06
C LEU A 201 -10.20 -3.63 -10.98
N THR A 202 -9.35 -3.80 -11.99
CA THR A 202 -8.35 -4.87 -12.00
C THR A 202 -7.32 -4.70 -10.88
N ALA A 203 -6.94 -3.45 -10.57
CA ALA A 203 -6.08 -3.14 -9.43
C ALA A 203 -6.76 -3.51 -8.09
N ILE A 204 -8.04 -3.18 -7.88
CA ILE A 204 -8.80 -3.58 -6.68
C ILE A 204 -8.78 -5.10 -6.50
N VAL A 205 -9.10 -5.85 -7.57
CA VAL A 205 -9.08 -7.32 -7.53
C VAL A 205 -7.67 -7.84 -7.23
N GLY A 206 -6.65 -7.27 -7.86
CA GLY A 206 -5.25 -7.61 -7.62
C GLY A 206 -4.83 -7.40 -6.17
N VAL A 207 -5.14 -6.24 -5.59
CA VAL A 207 -4.88 -5.92 -4.17
C VAL A 207 -5.59 -6.90 -3.24
N MET A 208 -6.83 -7.27 -3.53
CA MET A 208 -7.57 -8.25 -2.72
C MET A 208 -6.93 -9.64 -2.79
N ILE A 209 -6.51 -10.09 -3.97
CA ILE A 209 -5.79 -11.37 -4.14
C ILE A 209 -4.47 -11.34 -3.36
N VAL A 210 -3.71 -10.24 -3.45
CA VAL A 210 -2.45 -10.06 -2.70
C VAL A 210 -2.71 -10.15 -1.20
N ALA A 211 -3.72 -9.45 -0.68
CA ALA A 211 -4.06 -9.48 0.74
C ALA A 211 -4.41 -10.90 1.23
N VAL A 212 -5.25 -11.62 0.49
CA VAL A 212 -5.63 -13.01 0.83
C VAL A 212 -4.44 -13.96 0.76
N ARG A 213 -3.60 -13.85 -0.28
CA ARG A 213 -2.42 -14.72 -0.44
C ARG A 213 -1.35 -14.44 0.61
N PHE A 214 -1.10 -13.17 0.92
CA PHE A 214 -0.14 -12.77 1.93
C PHE A 214 -0.59 -13.22 3.33
N THR A 215 -1.85 -12.99 3.69
CA THR A 215 -2.42 -13.45 4.98
C THR A 215 -2.37 -14.97 5.12
N SER A 216 -2.77 -15.70 4.07
CA SER A 216 -2.70 -17.18 4.05
C SER A 216 -1.25 -17.69 4.13
N GLY A 217 -0.28 -16.97 3.56
CA GLY A 217 1.14 -17.30 3.65
C GLY A 217 1.69 -17.07 5.06
N LEU A 218 1.33 -15.95 5.69
CA LEU A 218 1.71 -15.64 7.07
C LEU A 218 1.04 -16.56 8.11
N GLU A 219 -0.14 -17.08 7.84
CA GLU A 219 -0.80 -18.03 8.75
C GLU A 219 -0.16 -19.41 8.67
N ALA A 220 0.25 -19.85 7.49
CA ALA A 220 0.99 -21.10 7.31
C ALA A 220 2.36 -21.06 8.00
N SER A 221 2.95 -19.87 8.16
CA SER A 221 4.25 -19.70 8.82
C SER A 221 4.19 -19.64 10.34
N LEU A 222 3.01 -19.44 10.92
CA LEU A 222 2.83 -19.55 12.36
C LEU A 222 2.73 -21.05 12.71
N PRO A 223 3.61 -21.58 13.58
CA PRO A 223 3.43 -22.93 14.08
C PRO A 223 2.03 -23.03 14.65
N SER A 224 1.26 -24.04 14.21
CA SER A 224 -0.15 -24.14 14.58
C SER A 224 -0.24 -24.04 16.10
N ARG A 225 -1.17 -23.23 16.62
CA ARG A 225 -1.36 -23.13 18.08
C ARG A 225 -1.60 -24.50 18.72
N GLU A 226 -2.02 -25.48 17.92
CA GLU A 226 -2.22 -26.87 18.31
C GLU A 226 -0.90 -27.65 18.45
N SER A 227 0.16 -27.34 17.70
CA SER A 227 1.49 -27.95 17.91
C SER A 227 2.22 -27.37 19.12
N MET A 228 1.70 -26.29 19.71
CA MET A 228 2.16 -25.70 20.97
C MET A 228 1.30 -26.11 22.16
N ARG A 229 0.25 -26.91 21.97
CA ARG A 229 -0.22 -27.74 23.06
C ARG A 229 0.94 -28.66 23.39
N LEU A 230 1.49 -28.52 24.60
CA LEU A 230 2.37 -29.54 25.11
C LEU A 230 1.62 -30.88 24.95
N ASP A 231 2.33 -31.94 24.56
CA ASP A 231 1.75 -33.28 24.52
C ASP A 231 0.88 -33.44 25.78
N PRO A 232 -0.40 -33.87 25.68
CA PRO A 232 -1.24 -34.02 26.86
C PRO A 232 -0.57 -34.86 27.95
N ASN A 233 0.40 -35.72 27.60
CA ASN A 233 1.26 -36.41 28.56
C ASN A 233 2.22 -35.46 29.29
N LEU A 234 2.87 -34.53 28.58
CA LEU A 234 3.71 -33.47 29.17
C LEU A 234 2.88 -32.45 29.96
N GLU A 235 1.66 -32.11 29.54
CA GLU A 235 0.75 -31.29 30.36
C GLU A 235 0.32 -32.04 31.62
N ARG A 236 0.11 -33.36 31.54
CA ARG A 236 -0.21 -34.21 32.68
C ARG A 236 0.97 -34.43 33.62
N GLU A 237 2.19 -34.52 33.10
CA GLU A 237 3.43 -34.57 33.88
C GLU A 237 3.74 -33.21 34.51
N ALA A 238 3.59 -32.11 33.77
CA ALA A 238 3.79 -30.75 34.28
C ALA A 238 2.71 -30.34 35.30
N SER A 239 1.47 -30.80 35.15
CA SER A 239 0.42 -30.60 36.16
C SER A 239 0.55 -31.52 37.37
N ASN A 240 1.19 -32.70 37.22
CA ASN A 240 1.59 -33.56 38.32
C ASN A 240 2.90 -33.12 38.99
N MET A 241 3.69 -32.23 38.39
CA MET A 241 4.75 -31.49 39.08
C MET A 241 4.10 -30.48 40.03
N SER A 242 3.63 -30.99 41.17
CA SER A 242 3.15 -30.18 42.29
C SER A 242 4.21 -29.14 42.66
N PRO A 243 3.84 -27.86 42.85
CA PRO A 243 4.76 -26.80 43.28
C PRO A 243 5.39 -27.05 44.67
N THR A 244 5.03 -28.14 45.35
CA THR A 244 5.61 -28.54 46.63
C THR A 244 7.04 -29.07 46.56
N SER A 245 7.61 -29.38 45.38
CA SER A 245 9.05 -29.74 45.29
C SER A 245 9.98 -28.53 45.10
N LEU A 246 9.42 -27.32 45.02
CA LEU A 246 10.17 -26.05 45.06
C LEU A 246 10.55 -25.63 46.48
N HIS A 247 10.30 -26.48 47.49
CA HIS A 247 10.98 -26.41 48.78
C HIS A 247 12.26 -27.26 48.74
N GLY A 248 13.36 -26.66 48.29
CA GLY A 248 14.70 -26.87 48.87
C GLY A 248 15.30 -28.28 48.88
N GLY A 249 14.92 -29.18 47.97
CA GLY A 249 15.49 -30.54 47.94
C GLY A 249 16.76 -30.65 47.11
N ARG A 250 17.94 -30.27 47.66
CA ARG A 250 19.34 -30.56 47.23
C ARG A 250 19.78 -30.36 45.76
N ALA A 251 18.95 -30.56 44.75
CA ALA A 251 19.26 -30.35 43.34
C ALA A 251 19.38 -28.85 42.98
N GLY A 252 18.62 -27.98 43.66
CA GLY A 252 18.74 -26.53 43.50
C GLY A 252 20.09 -25.98 43.99
N SER A 253 20.71 -26.59 45.01
CA SER A 253 22.03 -26.12 45.48
C SER A 253 23.15 -26.51 44.52
N VAL A 254 23.00 -27.58 43.73
CA VAL A 254 23.98 -27.97 42.71
C VAL A 254 23.96 -26.98 41.55
N LEU A 255 22.77 -26.61 41.07
CA LEU A 255 22.64 -25.60 40.01
C LEU A 255 23.08 -24.21 40.47
N GLN A 256 22.81 -23.82 41.72
CA GLN A 256 23.28 -22.54 42.26
C GLN A 256 24.81 -22.55 42.49
N SER A 257 25.41 -23.70 42.83
CA SER A 257 26.88 -23.82 42.90
C SER A 257 27.55 -23.76 41.53
N THR A 258 26.94 -24.29 40.47
CA THR A 258 27.48 -24.15 39.11
C THR A 258 27.28 -22.75 38.54
N LEU A 259 26.19 -22.06 38.89
CA LEU A 259 25.94 -20.70 38.41
C LEU A 259 26.81 -19.65 39.13
N GLY A 260 27.13 -19.87 40.41
CA GLY A 260 28.04 -19.02 41.18
C GLY A 260 29.53 -19.23 40.87
N GLN A 261 29.89 -20.22 40.06
CA GLN A 261 31.28 -20.52 39.71
C GLN A 261 31.76 -19.81 38.43
N PHE A 262 30.86 -19.15 37.69
CA PHE A 262 31.23 -18.37 36.50
C PHE A 262 31.60 -16.91 36.80
N ASP A 263 31.51 -16.47 38.05
CA ASP A 263 31.79 -15.09 38.46
C ASP A 263 33.19 -14.91 39.09
N ASN A 264 34.08 -15.91 39.00
CA ASN A 264 35.41 -15.89 39.64
C ASN A 264 36.52 -16.52 38.76
N GLU A 265 36.48 -16.36 37.44
CA GLU A 265 37.57 -16.79 36.54
C GLU A 265 38.24 -15.64 35.78
N ASP A 266 38.34 -14.46 36.40
CA ASP A 266 39.30 -13.42 36.00
C ASP A 266 40.36 -13.23 37.11
N GLU A 267 41.34 -14.13 37.15
CA GLU A 267 42.78 -13.81 37.28
C GLU A 267 43.60 -15.07 37.62
N ASN A 268 44.59 -15.35 36.78
CA ASN A 268 45.72 -16.27 36.95
C ASN A 268 45.57 -17.75 36.56
N GLY A 269 46.00 -18.03 35.32
CA GLY A 269 47.11 -18.97 35.10
C GLY A 269 46.77 -20.28 34.39
N PRO A 270 47.55 -20.70 33.38
CA PRO A 270 47.32 -21.96 32.67
C PRO A 270 47.90 -23.12 33.48
N SER A 271 47.06 -24.08 33.88
CA SER A 271 47.55 -25.41 34.24
C SER A 271 46.64 -26.48 33.65
N ALA A 272 47.26 -27.34 32.85
CA ALA A 272 46.64 -28.49 32.22
C ALA A 272 45.99 -29.40 33.27
N ARG A 273 44.70 -29.71 33.08
CA ARG A 273 44.05 -30.82 33.78
C ARG A 273 43.57 -31.83 32.77
N GLU A 274 44.14 -33.03 32.90
CA GLU A 274 43.78 -34.25 32.20
C GLU A 274 42.28 -34.51 32.25
N VAL A 275 41.68 -34.67 31.07
CA VAL A 275 40.34 -35.21 30.89
C VAL A 275 40.40 -36.72 31.11
N SER A 276 40.01 -37.15 32.30
CA SER A 276 39.82 -38.56 32.66
C SER A 276 38.75 -39.19 31.75
N ARG A 277 39.17 -40.15 30.93
CA ARG A 277 38.29 -40.97 30.08
C ARG A 277 37.38 -41.82 30.96
N GLY A 278 36.10 -41.46 31.02
CA GLY A 278 35.04 -42.28 31.60
C GLY A 278 34.85 -43.58 30.81
N GLU A 279 34.98 -44.69 31.53
CA GLU A 279 34.85 -46.06 31.07
C GLU A 279 33.38 -46.41 30.76
N ALA A 280 33.13 -47.08 29.63
CA ALA A 280 31.79 -47.44 29.18
C ALA A 280 31.22 -48.65 29.98
N PRO A 281 29.91 -48.68 30.28
CA PRO A 281 29.32 -49.73 31.11
C PRO A 281 29.28 -51.09 30.38
N LYS A 282 29.88 -52.10 31.00
CA LYS A 282 29.77 -53.51 30.61
C LYS A 282 28.32 -53.99 30.73
N ARG A 283 27.77 -54.49 29.62
CA ARG A 283 26.53 -55.27 29.61
C ARG A 283 26.76 -56.63 30.27
N LEU A 284 25.95 -56.96 31.26
CA LEU A 284 25.81 -58.33 31.78
C LEU A 284 24.92 -59.12 30.82
N ILE A 285 25.41 -60.28 30.37
CA ILE A 285 24.62 -61.38 29.81
C ILE A 285 24.29 -62.31 30.97
#